data_AF-A0A2C8Z2S7-F1
#
_entry.id   AF-A0A2C8Z2S7-F1
#
_cell.length_a   1.000
_cell.length_b   1.000
_cell.length_c   1.000
_cell.angle_alpha   90.00
_cell.angle_beta   90.00
_cell.angle_gamma   90.00
#
_symmetry.space_group_name_H-M   'P 1'
#
loop_
_entity.id
_entity.type
_entity.pdbx_description
1 polymer ?
#
loop_
_entity_poly.entity_id
_entity_poly.type
_entity_poly.pdbx_seq_one_letter_code
_entity_poly.pdbx_strand_id
1 'polypeptide(L)'
;MQEWIPAWWDPNRPFADSGSERAGPFTGQQLRLIDEVHAYVAEVLLNEIPGAEWTIYKGGKREVRNGETVLKLKGRLQAYPQTIVYSAAIDVVLLGKAVTDRWLFDYVSDKIAKAKVA
;
A
#
# COMPACT_ATOMS: atom_id res chain seq x y z
N MET A 1 24.25 0.26 5.09
CA MET A 1 23.09 0.73 5.88
C MET A 1 21.86 -0.05 5.43
N GLN A 2 21.58 -1.19 6.07
CA GLN A 2 20.53 -2.13 5.67
C GLN A 2 19.99 -2.91 6.89
N GLU A 3 19.95 -2.26 8.06
CA GLU A 3 19.60 -2.92 9.35
C GLU A 3 18.11 -2.83 9.72
N TRP A 4 17.32 -2.07 8.96
CA TRP A 4 15.99 -1.63 9.42
C TRP A 4 14.82 -2.13 8.58
N ILE A 5 15.12 -2.83 7.50
CA ILE A 5 14.13 -3.57 6.73
C ILE A 5 14.20 -5.00 7.26
N PRO A 6 13.09 -5.60 7.73
CA PRO A 6 13.10 -6.98 8.16
C PRO A 6 13.73 -7.85 7.08
N ALA A 7 14.68 -8.72 7.43
CA ALA A 7 15.48 -9.46 6.44
C ALA A 7 14.65 -10.29 5.45
N TRP A 8 13.38 -10.56 5.78
CA TRP A 8 12.42 -11.26 4.93
C TRP A 8 11.67 -10.36 3.93
N TRP A 9 11.71 -9.04 4.10
CA TRP A 9 11.04 -8.06 3.24
C TRP A 9 11.99 -7.50 2.19
N ASP A 10 11.78 -7.87 0.93
CA ASP A 10 12.48 -7.27 -0.20
C ASP A 10 11.45 -6.52 -1.06
N PRO A 11 11.50 -5.18 -1.14
CA PRO A 11 10.62 -4.38 -1.98
C PRO A 11 10.86 -4.56 -3.48
N ASN A 12 11.67 -5.51 -3.93
CA ASN A 12 11.78 -5.89 -5.35
C ASN A 12 11.28 -7.31 -5.62
N ARG A 13 10.91 -8.08 -4.58
CA ARG A 13 10.52 -9.49 -4.69
C ARG A 13 9.01 -9.68 -4.71
N PRO A 14 8.38 -10.15 -5.82
CA PRO A 14 6.92 -10.27 -5.94
C PRO A 14 6.29 -11.00 -4.74
N PHE A 15 5.10 -10.56 -4.34
CA PHE A 15 4.32 -11.28 -3.35
C PHE A 15 3.98 -12.66 -3.89
N ALA A 16 4.13 -13.67 -3.03
CA ALA A 16 4.14 -15.09 -3.32
C ALA A 16 3.41 -15.48 -4.62
N ASP A 17 4.21 -15.79 -5.65
CA ASP A 17 3.75 -16.68 -6.71
C ASP A 17 3.31 -17.99 -6.05
N SER A 18 2.14 -18.44 -6.46
CA SER A 18 1.57 -19.74 -6.14
C SER A 18 2.64 -20.84 -6.01
N GLY A 19 2.79 -21.41 -4.82
CA GLY A 19 3.31 -22.78 -4.70
C GLY A 19 4.79 -22.97 -4.34
N SER A 20 5.38 -22.15 -3.48
CA SER A 20 6.52 -22.65 -2.69
C SER A 20 6.34 -22.39 -1.21
N GLU A 21 6.29 -23.48 -0.42
CA GLU A 21 6.51 -23.51 1.01
C GLU A 21 7.97 -23.12 1.33
N ARG A 22 8.40 -21.92 0.94
CA ARG A 22 9.56 -21.30 1.56
C ARG A 22 9.05 -20.34 2.60
N ALA A 23 9.21 -20.77 3.86
CA ALA A 23 8.80 -20.13 5.10
C ALA A 23 9.01 -18.61 5.10
N GLY A 24 8.04 -17.87 4.59
CA GLY A 24 7.80 -16.51 5.02
C GLY A 24 7.21 -16.55 6.43
N PRO A 25 7.37 -15.51 7.25
CA PRO A 25 6.80 -15.49 8.61
C PRO A 25 5.26 -15.48 8.62
N PHE A 26 4.62 -15.34 7.46
CA PHE A 26 3.17 -15.26 7.31
C PHE A 26 2.61 -16.46 6.55
N THR A 27 1.48 -16.95 7.05
CA THR A 27 0.64 -17.91 6.34
C THR A 27 -0.07 -17.25 5.16
N GLY A 28 -0.49 -18.04 4.17
CA GLY A 28 -1.29 -17.54 3.06
C GLY A 28 -2.62 -16.89 3.50
N GLN A 29 -3.20 -17.32 4.63
CA GLN A 29 -4.38 -16.66 5.20
C GLN A 29 -4.07 -15.26 5.72
N GLN A 30 -2.93 -15.05 6.38
CA GLN A 30 -2.51 -13.73 6.85
C GLN A 30 -2.22 -12.77 5.69
N LEU A 31 -1.65 -13.27 4.59
CA LEU A 31 -1.44 -12.47 3.39
C LEU A 31 -2.77 -12.08 2.71
N ARG A 32 -3.74 -13.00 2.65
CA ARG A 32 -5.08 -12.70 2.11
C ARG A 32 -5.79 -11.57 2.86
N LEU A 33 -5.63 -11.47 4.18
CA LEU A 33 -6.21 -10.36 4.94
C LEU A 33 -5.63 -8.99 4.52
N ILE A 34 -4.34 -8.95 4.14
CA ILE A 34 -3.72 -7.73 3.62
C ILE A 34 -4.28 -7.39 2.23
N ASP A 35 -4.46 -8.39 1.38
CA ASP A 35 -5.08 -8.24 0.06
C ASP A 35 -6.54 -7.78 0.15
N GLU A 36 -7.30 -8.27 1.13
CA GLU A 36 -8.68 -7.84 1.40
C GLU A 36 -8.76 -6.37 1.84
N VAL A 37 -7.88 -5.93 2.76
CA VAL A 37 -7.80 -4.52 3.17
C VAL A 37 -7.42 -3.62 1.99
N HIS A 38 -6.47 -4.06 1.16
CA HIS A 38 -6.11 -3.39 -0.09
C HIS A 38 -7.33 -3.24 -0.98
N ALA A 39 -7.99 -4.35 -1.33
CA ALA A 39 -9.14 -4.35 -2.23
C ALA A 39 -10.26 -3.42 -1.73
N TYR A 40 -10.56 -3.46 -0.44
CA TYR A 40 -11.58 -2.62 0.17
C TYR A 40 -11.25 -1.12 0.08
N VAL A 41 -10.01 -0.72 0.43
CA VAL A 41 -9.58 0.68 0.30
C VAL A 41 -9.66 1.14 -1.15
N ALA A 42 -9.30 0.27 -2.09
CA ALA A 42 -9.35 0.59 -3.49
C ALA A 42 -10.79 0.78 -4.00
N GLU A 43 -11.70 -0.10 -3.61
CA GLU A 43 -13.13 0.00 -3.93
C GLU A 43 -13.73 1.32 -3.45
N VAL A 44 -13.47 1.71 -2.20
CA VAL A 44 -13.95 2.98 -1.64
C VAL A 44 -13.43 4.17 -2.46
N LEU A 45 -12.14 4.19 -2.78
CA LEU A 45 -11.55 5.30 -3.54
C LEU A 45 -12.07 5.37 -4.99
N LEU A 46 -12.27 4.23 -5.64
CA LEU A 46 -12.83 4.16 -6.99
C LEU A 46 -14.27 4.67 -7.04
N ASN A 47 -15.07 4.37 -6.01
CA ASN A 47 -16.46 4.81 -5.92
C ASN A 47 -16.58 6.30 -5.58
N GLU A 48 -15.72 6.82 -4.70
CA GLU A 48 -15.81 8.19 -4.20
C GLU A 48 -15.14 9.24 -5.12
N ILE A 49 -14.23 8.82 -6.00
CA ILE A 49 -13.43 9.73 -6.84
C ILE A 49 -13.72 9.45 -8.32
N PRO A 50 -14.57 10.28 -8.97
CA PRO A 50 -14.89 10.11 -10.39
C PRO A 50 -13.64 10.15 -11.27
N GLY A 51 -13.48 9.13 -12.12
CA GLY A 51 -12.33 8.98 -13.01
C GLY A 51 -11.09 8.37 -12.35
N ALA A 52 -11.19 7.91 -11.09
CA ALA A 52 -10.16 7.07 -10.52
C ALA A 52 -10.07 5.74 -11.26
N GLU A 53 -8.85 5.26 -11.51
CA GLU A 53 -8.59 4.06 -12.28
C GLU A 53 -7.35 3.32 -11.75
N TRP A 54 -7.32 2.01 -11.96
CA TRP A 54 -6.12 1.22 -11.79
C TRP A 54 -5.09 1.57 -12.87
N THR A 55 -3.84 1.72 -12.47
CA THR A 55 -2.73 1.97 -13.38
C THR A 55 -1.47 1.25 -12.91
N ILE A 56 -0.50 1.15 -13.79
CA ILE A 56 0.82 0.60 -13.46
C ILE A 56 1.73 1.75 -13.03
N TYR A 57 2.27 1.64 -11.82
CA TYR A 57 3.22 2.61 -11.31
C TYR A 57 4.52 2.56 -12.12
N LYS A 58 4.92 3.73 -12.62
CA LYS A 58 6.18 3.94 -13.35
C LYS A 58 7.02 4.94 -12.58
N GLY A 59 7.93 4.45 -11.72
CA GLY A 59 8.75 5.31 -10.87
C GLY A 59 9.53 4.54 -9.81
N GLY A 60 10.21 5.28 -8.92
CA GLY A 60 10.92 4.72 -7.78
C GLY A 60 10.50 5.42 -6.50
N LYS A 61 9.59 4.81 -5.74
CA LYS A 61 9.24 5.24 -4.38
C LYS A 61 9.66 4.14 -3.43
N ARG A 62 10.16 4.51 -2.25
CA ARG A 62 10.75 3.59 -1.25
C ARG A 62 9.92 2.34 -0.96
N GLU A 63 8.59 2.43 -1.05
CA GLU A 63 7.67 1.36 -0.67
C GLU A 63 6.76 0.90 -1.81
N VAL A 64 6.92 1.45 -3.01
CA VAL A 64 6.11 1.11 -4.17
C VAL A 64 7.04 0.64 -5.26
N ARG A 65 6.80 -0.56 -5.78
CA ARG A 65 7.65 -1.15 -6.81
C ARG A 65 7.31 -0.57 -8.17
N ASN A 66 8.33 -0.37 -9.00
CA ASN A 66 8.08 -0.13 -10.42
C ASN A 66 7.34 -1.34 -11.02
N GLY A 67 6.25 -1.09 -11.73
CA GLY A 67 5.38 -2.16 -12.25
C GLY A 67 4.26 -2.59 -11.28
N GLU A 68 4.21 -2.07 -10.05
CA GLU A 68 3.12 -2.34 -9.13
C GLU A 68 1.81 -1.69 -9.59
N THR A 69 0.69 -2.36 -9.32
CA THR A 69 -0.64 -1.83 -9.64
C THR A 69 -1.07 -0.85 -8.56
N VAL A 70 -1.40 0.37 -8.95
CA VAL A 70 -1.74 1.48 -8.04
C VAL A 70 -3.00 2.19 -8.54
N LEU A 71 -3.62 3.00 -7.68
CA LEU A 71 -4.76 3.81 -8.09
C LEU A 71 -4.31 5.21 -8.51
N LYS A 72 -4.62 5.58 -9.75
CA LYS A 72 -4.59 6.96 -10.20
C LYS A 72 -5.94 7.58 -9.86
N LEU A 73 -5.94 8.63 -9.06
CA LEU A 73 -7.17 9.24 -8.53
C LEU A 73 -7.64 10.41 -9.39
N LYS A 74 -6.84 11.47 -9.46
CA LYS A 74 -7.12 12.64 -10.30
C LYS A 74 -5.83 13.40 -10.61
N GLY A 75 -5.66 13.84 -11.85
CA GLY A 75 -4.44 14.51 -12.29
C GLY A 75 -3.20 13.66 -12.02
N ARG A 76 -2.28 14.16 -11.19
CA ARG A 76 -1.05 13.44 -10.75
C ARG A 76 -1.20 12.71 -9.42
N LEU A 77 -2.36 12.80 -8.76
CA LEU A 77 -2.59 12.18 -7.47
C LEU A 77 -2.74 10.66 -7.62
N GLN A 78 -1.96 9.92 -6.83
CA GLN A 78 -2.02 8.47 -6.75
C GLN A 78 -2.26 8.00 -5.31
N ALA A 79 -2.91 6.86 -5.19
CA ALA A 79 -3.02 6.07 -3.98
C ALA A 79 -2.31 4.73 -4.17
N TYR A 80 -1.77 4.21 -3.07
CA TYR A 80 -0.97 2.99 -3.04
C TYR A 80 -1.58 2.03 -2.02
N PRO A 81 -2.73 1.41 -2.32
CA PRO A 81 -3.51 0.70 -1.31
C PRO A 81 -2.77 -0.52 -0.76
N GLN A 82 -1.96 -1.20 -1.57
CA GLN A 82 -1.12 -2.31 -1.10
C GLN A 82 -0.06 -1.87 -0.07
N THR A 83 0.46 -0.66 -0.21
CA THR A 83 1.58 -0.18 0.63
C THR A 83 1.10 0.46 1.92
N ILE A 84 -0.22 0.64 2.11
CA ILE A 84 -0.79 1.37 3.24
C ILE A 84 -0.40 0.76 4.60
N VAL A 85 -0.53 -0.57 4.72
CA VAL A 85 -0.21 -1.31 5.94
C VAL A 85 1.30 -1.33 6.20
N TYR A 86 2.10 -1.50 5.14
CA TYR A 86 3.56 -1.51 5.24
C TYR A 86 4.10 -0.14 5.63
N SER A 87 3.58 0.94 5.04
CA SER A 87 4.00 2.31 5.35
C SER A 87 3.65 2.71 6.78
N ALA A 88 2.50 2.28 7.31
CA ALA A 88 2.18 2.52 8.72
C ALA A 88 3.18 1.84 9.67
N ALA A 89 3.51 0.57 9.42
CA ALA A 89 4.51 -0.14 10.22
C ALA A 89 5.91 0.49 10.10
N ILE A 90 6.29 0.92 8.90
CA ILE A 90 7.55 1.61 8.65
C ILE A 90 7.60 2.97 9.35
N ASP A 91 6.52 3.74 9.34
CA ASP A 91 6.44 5.04 10.01
C ASP A 91 6.69 4.91 11.52
N VAL A 92 6.22 3.83 12.16
CA VAL A 92 6.53 3.52 13.56
C VAL A 92 8.00 3.16 13.74
N VAL A 93 8.47 2.14 13.03
CA VAL A 93 9.80 1.55 13.29
C VAL A 93 10.94 2.48 12.85
N LEU A 94 10.77 3.21 11.74
CA LEU A 94 11.86 3.96 11.10
C LEU A 94 11.78 5.45 11.36
N LEU A 95 10.60 6.00 11.60
CA LEU A 95 10.42 7.42 11.82
C LEU A 95 9.97 7.76 13.25
N GLY A 96 9.75 6.75 14.10
CA GLY A 96 9.27 6.94 15.48
C GLY A 96 7.90 7.61 15.55
N LYS A 97 7.12 7.57 14.47
CA LYS A 97 5.80 8.20 14.42
C LYS A 97 4.77 7.32 15.13
N ALA A 98 3.87 7.96 15.85
CA ALA A 98 2.68 7.29 16.35
C ALA A 98 1.74 6.97 15.19
N VAL A 99 1.27 5.72 15.11
CA VAL A 99 0.13 5.34 14.28
C VAL A 99 -1.12 5.47 15.16
N THR A 100 -2.05 6.32 14.74
CA THR A 100 -3.34 6.50 15.42
C THR A 100 -4.25 5.31 15.13
N ASP A 101 -5.23 5.05 16.00
CA ASP A 101 -6.29 4.07 15.74
C ASP A 101 -7.12 4.39 14.48
N ARG A 102 -7.13 5.66 14.06
CA ARG A 102 -7.83 6.19 12.89
C ARG A 102 -6.98 6.33 11.63
N TRP A 103 -5.74 5.84 11.63
CA TRP A 103 -4.79 6.06 10.53
C TRP A 103 -5.34 5.70 9.13
N LEU A 104 -6.14 4.63 9.03
CA LEU A 104 -6.76 4.19 7.78
C LEU A 104 -7.86 5.16 7.32
N PHE A 105 -8.68 5.63 8.25
CA PHE A 105 -9.70 6.65 8.00
C PHE A 105 -9.07 7.97 7.54
N ASP A 106 -8.00 8.39 8.22
CA ASP A 106 -7.28 9.62 7.90
C ASP A 106 -6.65 9.54 6.50
N TYR A 107 -6.08 8.39 6.13
CA TYR A 107 -5.56 8.16 4.79
C TYR A 107 -6.64 8.30 3.71
N VAL A 108 -7.78 7.61 3.87
CA VAL A 108 -8.87 7.63 2.87
C VAL A 108 -9.44 9.04 2.75
N SER A 109 -9.69 9.70 3.89
CA SER A 109 -10.23 11.06 3.95
C SER A 109 -9.31 12.07 3.26
N ASP A 110 -7.99 11.98 3.49
CA ASP A 110 -6.99 12.83 2.83
C ASP A 110 -6.99 12.66 1.31
N LYS A 111 -7.08 11.41 0.81
CA LYS A 111 -7.11 11.14 -0.63
C LYS A 111 -8.34 11.71 -1.30
N ILE A 112 -9.51 11.53 -0.69
CA ILE A 112 -10.77 12.10 -1.20
C ILE A 112 -10.69 13.63 -1.18
N ALA A 113 -10.23 14.23 -0.08
CA ALA A 113 -10.10 15.67 0.04
C ALA A 113 -9.17 16.26 -1.03
N LYS A 114 -8.00 15.66 -1.24
CA LYS A 114 -7.04 16.09 -2.27
C LYS A 114 -7.57 15.91 -3.68
N ALA A 115 -8.29 14.82 -3.96
CA ALA A 115 -8.88 14.60 -5.27
C ALA A 115 -9.96 15.64 -5.63
N LYS A 116 -10.69 16.16 -4.64
CA LYS A 116 -11.69 17.23 -4.86
C LYS A 116 -11.07 18.53 -5.36
N VAL A 117 -9.83 18.83 -4.98
CA VAL A 117 -9.13 20.08 -5.33
C VAL A 117 -8.04 19.92 -6.40
N ALA A 118 -7.78 18.68 -6.86
CA ALA A 118 -6.77 18.35 -7.87
C ALA A 118 -7.27 18.49 -9.31
#